data_AF-A0A1V1NVA3-F1
#
_entry.id   AF-A0A1V1NVA3-F1
#
_cell.length_a   1.000
_cell.length_b   1.000
_cell.length_c   1.000
_cell.angle_alpha   90.00
_cell.angle_beta   90.00
_cell.angle_gamma   90.00
#
_symmetry.space_group_name_H-M   'P 1'
#
loop_
_entity.id
_entity.type
_entity.pdbx_description
1 polymer ?
#
loop_
_entity_poly.entity_id
_entity_poly.type
_entity_poly.pdbx_seq_one_letter_code
_entity_poly.pdbx_strand_id
1 'polypeptide(L)'
;MEIDKVWHQVIIHIELESQRSDMRERVFQYLCYGWLLKKMPIWSIVVYTDDAKWRKPLPKSYWYAFTKDKKKLYHEFDIIKVNKEKSKDLIQKKSLLCKLLALKADDTDISPEDIIRDIYQTIYEMKDSLTDDQLLLVEQFVDYYRKIPQQTFSKIKRRLICRLLQLQLLNII
;
A
#
# COMPACT_ATOMS: atom_id res chain seq x y z
N MET A 1 3.32 -3.67 13.99
CA MET A 1 1.93 -3.78 14.50
C MET A 1 1.93 -4.73 15.68
N GLU A 2 1.12 -4.50 16.71
CA GLU A 2 0.98 -5.41 17.84
C GLU A 2 -0.16 -6.40 17.59
N ILE A 3 0.12 -7.69 17.70
CA ILE A 3 -0.85 -8.80 17.55
C ILE A 3 -0.54 -9.80 18.65
N ASP A 4 -1.56 -10.21 19.39
CA ASP A 4 -1.42 -11.14 20.51
C ASP A 4 -0.30 -10.74 21.49
N LYS A 5 -0.19 -9.43 21.76
CA LYS A 5 0.83 -8.81 22.64
C LYS A 5 2.28 -8.95 22.14
N VAL A 6 2.48 -9.27 20.86
CA VAL A 6 3.79 -9.38 20.23
C VAL A 6 3.91 -8.35 19.12
N TRP A 7 5.02 -7.61 19.13
CA TRP A 7 5.34 -6.66 18.06
C TRP A 7 5.84 -7.40 16.82
N HIS A 8 5.13 -7.18 15.71
CA HIS A 8 5.47 -7.73 14.41
C HIS A 8 5.94 -6.63 13.46
N GLN A 9 6.99 -6.95 12.69
CA GLN A 9 7.30 -6.24 11.46
C GLN A 9 6.31 -6.69 10.38
N VAL A 10 5.79 -5.75 9.60
CA VAL A 10 4.91 -6.07 8.47
C VAL A 10 5.72 -5.91 7.21
N ILE A 11 5.81 -6.98 6.42
CA ILE A 11 6.37 -6.93 5.07
C ILE A 11 5.21 -7.00 4.09
N ILE A 12 5.05 -5.91 3.35
CA ILE A 12 4.04 -5.78 2.31
C ILE A 12 4.73 -6.02 0.97
N HIS A 13 4.38 -7.13 0.31
CA HIS A 13 4.77 -7.42 -1.05
C HIS A 13 3.70 -6.88 -1.99
N ILE A 14 4.05 -5.91 -2.83
CA ILE A 14 3.15 -5.38 -3.84
C ILE A 14 3.47 -6.07 -5.15
N GLU A 15 2.54 -6.89 -5.64
CA GLU A 15 2.65 -7.59 -6.92
C GLU A 15 1.88 -6.80 -7.98
N LEU A 16 2.61 -6.28 -8.97
CA LEU A 16 2.06 -5.52 -10.09
C LEU A 16 1.52 -6.43 -11.19
N GLU A 17 2.09 -7.64 -11.34
CA GLU A 17 1.65 -8.64 -12.31
C GLU A 17 1.84 -10.06 -11.77
N SER A 18 0.82 -10.90 -11.91
CA SER A 18 0.81 -12.30 -11.46
C SER A 18 1.76 -13.26 -12.20
N GLN A 19 2.58 -12.79 -13.16
CA GLN A 19 3.11 -13.64 -14.24
C GLN A 19 4.62 -13.95 -14.26
N ARG A 20 5.42 -13.60 -13.25
CA ARG A 20 6.85 -13.98 -13.25
C ARG A 20 7.22 -14.76 -12.00
N SER A 21 7.26 -16.10 -12.09
CA SER A 21 7.63 -17.12 -11.06
C SER A 21 6.59 -17.41 -9.95
N ASP A 22 6.79 -18.49 -9.17
CA ASP A 22 5.89 -18.88 -8.07
C ASP A 22 5.92 -17.82 -6.96
N MET A 23 4.86 -17.02 -6.88
CA MET A 23 4.72 -15.93 -5.91
C MET A 23 4.92 -16.43 -4.47
N ARG A 24 4.44 -17.63 -4.15
CA ARG A 24 4.52 -18.21 -2.80
C ARG A 24 5.96 -18.36 -2.33
N GLU A 25 6.83 -18.80 -3.25
CA GLU A 25 8.25 -18.98 -2.98
C GLU A 25 8.95 -17.63 -2.78
N ARG A 26 8.66 -16.63 -3.63
CA ARG A 26 9.24 -15.29 -3.49
C ARG A 26 8.86 -14.65 -2.15
N VAL A 27 7.58 -14.72 -1.78
CA VAL A 27 7.08 -14.19 -0.50
C VAL A 27 7.83 -14.86 0.67
N PHE A 28 8.03 -16.17 0.59
CA PHE A 28 8.83 -16.89 1.58
C PHE A 28 10.31 -16.46 1.60
N GLN A 29 10.94 -16.26 0.45
CA GLN A 29 12.34 -15.76 0.38
C GLN A 29 12.48 -14.39 1.04
N TYR A 30 11.54 -13.47 0.79
CA TYR A 30 11.55 -12.16 1.42
C TYR A 30 11.25 -12.20 2.92
N LEU A 31 10.34 -13.08 3.36
CA LEU A 31 10.14 -13.37 4.77
C LEU A 31 11.47 -13.76 5.43
N CYS A 32 12.19 -14.72 4.85
CA CYS A 32 13.48 -15.15 5.36
C CYS A 32 14.48 -14.00 5.43
N TYR A 33 14.58 -13.20 4.36
CA TYR A 33 15.49 -12.05 4.30
C TYR A 33 15.15 -10.99 5.35
N GLY A 34 13.89 -10.59 5.44
CA GLY A 34 13.43 -9.62 6.44
C GLY A 34 13.68 -10.12 7.85
N TRP A 35 13.46 -11.42 8.11
CA TRP A 35 13.68 -12.00 9.43
C TRP A 35 15.16 -11.99 9.76
N LEU A 36 16.02 -12.36 8.81
CA LEU A 36 17.47 -12.34 9.00
C LEU A 36 17.98 -10.94 9.34
N LEU A 37 17.45 -9.89 8.70
CA LEU A 37 17.84 -8.51 8.93
C LEU A 37 17.34 -7.95 10.26
N LYS A 38 16.09 -8.23 10.63
CA LYS A 38 15.42 -7.55 11.74
C LYS A 38 15.34 -8.38 13.01
N LYS A 39 15.46 -9.71 12.91
CA LYS A 39 15.33 -10.65 14.02
C LYS A 39 14.03 -10.48 14.81
N MET A 40 12.94 -10.13 14.12
CA MET A 40 11.59 -9.96 14.70
C MET A 40 10.56 -10.80 13.93
N PRO A 41 9.42 -11.16 14.55
CA PRO A 41 8.30 -11.77 13.85
C PRO A 41 7.85 -10.94 12.65
N ILE A 42 7.51 -11.62 11.55
CA ILE A 42 7.11 -10.96 10.30
C ILE A 42 5.74 -11.44 9.85
N TRP A 43 4.89 -10.48 9.52
CA TRP A 43 3.65 -10.73 8.77
C TRP A 43 3.88 -10.42 7.30
N SER A 44 3.64 -11.41 6.43
CA SER A 44 3.68 -11.24 4.97
C SER A 44 2.28 -11.01 4.39
N ILE A 45 2.13 -9.93 3.62
CA ILE A 45 0.90 -9.61 2.89
C ILE A 45 1.25 -9.39 1.43
N VAL A 46 0.48 -9.97 0.52
CA VAL A 46 0.61 -9.78 -0.93
C VAL A 46 -0.54 -8.91 -1.42
N VAL A 47 -0.22 -7.75 -2.00
CA VAL A 47 -1.19 -6.82 -2.56
C VAL A 47 -1.13 -6.91 -4.07
N TYR A 48 -2.21 -7.41 -4.67
CA TYR A 48 -2.39 -7.42 -6.11
C TYR A 48 -3.13 -6.17 -6.54
N THR A 49 -2.52 -5.50 -7.50
CA THR A 49 -3.11 -4.31 -8.08
C THR A 49 -3.61 -4.58 -9.51
N ASP A 50 -3.33 -5.73 -10.13
CA ASP A 50 -3.74 -6.01 -11.51
C ASP A 50 -5.26 -6.11 -11.74
N ASP A 51 -5.67 -5.89 -13.00
CA ASP A 51 -7.06 -6.06 -13.47
C ASP A 51 -7.39 -7.53 -13.82
N ALA A 52 -6.49 -8.47 -13.55
CA ALA A 52 -6.66 -9.85 -13.96
C ALA A 52 -7.82 -10.50 -13.19
N LYS A 53 -8.78 -11.09 -13.90
CA LYS A 53 -9.89 -11.82 -13.26
C LYS A 53 -9.39 -13.17 -12.74
N TRP A 54 -9.41 -13.34 -11.42
CA TRP A 54 -9.05 -14.61 -10.79
C TRP A 54 -10.22 -15.60 -10.87
N ARG A 55 -10.10 -16.59 -11.75
CA ARG A 55 -11.08 -17.68 -11.86
C ARG A 55 -11.01 -18.68 -10.70
N LYS A 56 -9.89 -18.72 -9.98
CA LYS A 56 -9.65 -19.54 -8.79
C LYS A 56 -8.96 -18.69 -7.71
N PRO A 57 -9.20 -18.95 -6.42
CA PRO A 57 -8.43 -18.33 -5.34
C PRO A 57 -6.93 -18.59 -5.53
N LEU A 58 -6.11 -17.57 -5.30
CA LEU A 58 -4.67 -17.75 -5.29
C LEU A 58 -4.24 -18.52 -4.03
N PRO A 59 -3.25 -19.41 -4.14
CA PRO A 59 -2.77 -20.15 -2.99
C PRO A 59 -2.06 -19.21 -2.01
N LYS A 60 -2.44 -19.29 -0.74
CA LYS A 60 -2.01 -18.41 0.35
C LYS A 60 -1.00 -19.04 1.31
N SER A 61 -0.36 -20.11 0.86
CA SER A 61 0.67 -20.79 1.65
C SER A 61 1.76 -21.41 0.77
N TYR A 62 2.97 -21.38 1.29
CA TYR A 62 4.15 -22.04 0.74
C TYR A 62 4.62 -23.11 1.70
N TRP A 63 4.93 -24.32 1.22
CA TRP A 63 5.54 -25.33 2.08
C TRP A 63 7.03 -25.42 1.80
N TYR A 64 7.81 -25.63 2.85
CA TYR A 64 9.24 -25.84 2.77
C TYR A 64 9.67 -26.94 3.75
N ALA A 65 10.80 -27.56 3.48
CA ALA A 65 11.43 -28.55 4.35
C ALA A 65 12.93 -28.32 4.37
N PHE A 66 13.53 -28.23 5.56
CA PHE A 66 14.97 -28.06 5.71
C PHE A 66 15.73 -29.38 5.79
N THR A 67 15.02 -30.48 6.00
CA THR A 67 15.58 -31.83 6.08
C THR A 67 14.61 -32.82 5.48
N LYS A 68 15.11 -33.90 4.89
CA LYS A 68 14.30 -34.97 4.27
C LYS A 68 13.34 -35.65 5.27
N ASP A 69 13.73 -35.70 6.54
CA ASP A 69 13.05 -36.51 7.56
C ASP A 69 12.08 -35.73 8.47
N LYS A 70 11.95 -34.41 8.27
CA LYS A 70 11.02 -33.58 9.06
C LYS A 70 9.73 -33.29 8.32
N LYS A 71 8.67 -33.05 9.09
CA LYS A 71 7.36 -32.62 8.58
C LYS A 71 7.49 -31.34 7.75
N LYS A 72 6.65 -31.22 6.72
CA LYS A 72 6.49 -30.00 5.93
C LYS A 72 6.11 -28.85 6.86
N LEU A 73 6.85 -27.75 6.78
CA LEU A 73 6.47 -26.50 7.40
C LEU A 73 5.75 -25.64 6.37
N TYR A 74 4.71 -24.95 6.80
CA TYR A 74 3.93 -24.07 5.95
C TYR A 74 4.15 -22.63 6.40
N HIS A 75 4.51 -21.78 5.46
CA HIS A 75 4.40 -20.35 5.60
C HIS A 75 3.06 -19.92 5.02
N GLU A 76 2.20 -19.33 5.86
CA GLU A 76 0.94 -18.72 5.43
C GLU A 76 1.08 -17.21 5.32
N PHE A 77 0.33 -16.61 4.41
CA PHE A 77 0.33 -15.17 4.17
C PHE A 77 -1.02 -14.70 3.64
N ASP A 78 -1.31 -13.41 3.77
CA ASP A 78 -2.56 -12.84 3.27
C ASP A 78 -2.43 -12.33 1.84
N ILE A 79 -3.53 -12.39 1.10
CA ILE A 79 -3.63 -11.88 -0.26
C ILE A 79 -4.77 -10.87 -0.31
N ILE A 80 -4.45 -9.64 -0.73
CA ILE A 80 -5.41 -8.56 -0.94
C ILE A 80 -5.43 -8.25 -2.43
N LYS A 81 -6.63 -8.20 -3.03
CA LYS A 81 -6.81 -7.73 -4.41
C LYS A 81 -7.52 -6.39 -4.38
N VAL A 82 -6.79 -5.32 -4.72
CA VAL A 82 -7.25 -3.95 -4.47
C VAL A 82 -8.53 -3.60 -5.21
N ASN A 83 -8.70 -4.08 -6.45
CA ASN A 83 -9.93 -3.89 -7.24
C ASN A 83 -11.10 -4.79 -6.79
N LYS A 84 -11.02 -5.45 -5.63
CA LYS A 84 -12.18 -6.04 -4.95
C LYS A 84 -12.55 -5.28 -3.68
N GLU A 85 -11.72 -4.32 -3.29
CA GLU A 85 -11.97 -3.44 -2.15
C GLU A 85 -12.77 -2.23 -2.60
N LYS A 86 -13.49 -1.61 -1.66
CA LYS A 86 -14.19 -0.35 -1.89
C LYS A 86 -13.31 0.84 -1.56
N SER A 87 -13.23 1.82 -2.45
CA SER A 87 -12.48 3.07 -2.23
C SER A 87 -12.95 3.78 -0.95
N LYS A 88 -14.25 3.71 -0.64
CA LYS A 88 -14.84 4.27 0.59
C LYS A 88 -14.28 3.67 1.87
N ASP A 89 -14.06 2.37 1.90
CA ASP A 89 -13.57 1.69 3.09
C ASP A 89 -12.06 1.94 3.27
N LEU A 90 -11.33 2.07 2.16
CA LEU A 90 -9.90 2.36 2.14
C LEU A 90 -9.58 3.81 2.50
N ILE A 91 -10.34 4.79 1.97
CA ILE A 91 -10.08 6.23 2.18
C ILE A 91 -10.33 6.66 3.63
N GLN A 92 -11.26 6.00 4.32
CA GLN A 92 -11.56 6.25 5.74
C GLN A 92 -10.43 5.80 6.68
N LYS A 93 -9.44 5.02 6.19
CA LYS A 93 -8.29 4.62 6.99
C LYS A 93 -7.29 5.77 7.10
N LYS A 94 -6.64 5.90 8.25
CA LYS A 94 -5.58 6.90 8.47
C LYS A 94 -4.28 6.64 7.68
N SER A 95 -4.14 5.47 7.06
CA SER A 95 -2.92 5.08 6.34
C SER A 95 -2.85 5.72 4.96
N LEU A 96 -1.78 6.47 4.67
CA LEU A 96 -1.50 7.01 3.33
C LEU A 96 -1.51 5.92 2.25
N LEU A 97 -0.99 4.73 2.55
CA LEU A 97 -1.02 3.60 1.62
C LEU A 97 -2.46 3.20 1.27
N CYS A 98 -3.35 3.08 2.25
CA CYS A 98 -4.76 2.74 1.99
C CYS A 98 -5.44 3.81 1.13
N LYS A 99 -5.16 5.09 1.39
CA LYS A 99 -5.69 6.21 0.61
C LYS A 99 -5.19 6.18 -0.83
N LEU A 100 -3.92 5.83 -1.06
CA LEU A 100 -3.36 5.64 -2.42
C LEU A 100 -4.03 4.46 -3.13
N LEU A 101 -4.18 3.32 -2.45
CA LEU A 101 -4.84 2.14 -3.00
C LEU A 101 -6.31 2.41 -3.39
N ALA A 102 -6.98 3.36 -2.74
CA ALA A 102 -8.33 3.78 -3.10
C ALA A 102 -8.44 4.32 -4.54
N LEU A 103 -7.37 4.86 -5.15
CA LEU A 103 -7.37 5.27 -6.56
C LEU A 103 -7.53 4.09 -7.54
N LYS A 104 -7.22 2.87 -7.06
CA LYS A 104 -7.26 1.63 -7.83
C LYS A 104 -8.40 0.69 -7.43
N ALA A 105 -9.16 1.04 -6.40
CA ALA A 105 -10.34 0.29 -6.01
C ALA A 105 -11.42 0.33 -7.12
N ASP A 106 -12.29 -0.67 -7.12
CA ASP A 106 -13.32 -0.89 -8.13
C ASP A 106 -14.67 -0.40 -7.60
N ASP A 107 -14.89 0.92 -7.65
CA ASP A 107 -16.20 1.49 -7.33
C ASP A 107 -16.38 2.94 -7.80
N THR A 108 -17.66 3.30 -7.96
CA THR A 108 -18.19 4.60 -8.40
C THR A 108 -18.64 5.51 -7.25
N ASP A 109 -18.49 5.05 -6.01
CA ASP A 109 -19.13 5.65 -4.83
C ASP A 109 -18.44 6.94 -4.35
N ILE A 110 -17.17 7.16 -4.71
CA ILE A 110 -16.41 8.35 -4.35
C ILE A 110 -15.77 8.94 -5.60
N SER A 111 -15.84 10.27 -5.73
CA SER A 111 -15.21 10.94 -6.86
C SER A 111 -13.68 10.79 -6.79
N PRO A 112 -12.99 10.49 -7.90
CA PRO A 112 -11.54 10.44 -7.92
C PRO A 112 -10.88 11.76 -7.46
N GLU A 113 -11.56 12.90 -7.63
CA GLU A 113 -11.10 14.19 -7.11
C GLU A 113 -11.08 14.22 -5.58
N ASP A 114 -12.10 13.70 -4.91
CA ASP A 114 -12.16 13.67 -3.44
C ASP A 114 -11.09 12.74 -2.85
N ILE A 115 -10.86 11.59 -3.49
CA ILE A 115 -9.77 10.68 -3.11
C ILE A 115 -8.42 11.40 -3.19
N ILE A 116 -8.15 12.11 -4.31
CA ILE A 116 -6.89 12.85 -4.48
C ILE A 116 -6.76 13.97 -3.44
N ARG A 117 -7.84 14.73 -3.18
CA ARG A 117 -7.81 15.78 -2.15
C ARG A 117 -7.45 15.22 -0.78
N ASP A 118 -8.04 14.09 -0.40
CA ASP A 118 -7.79 13.44 0.88
C ASP A 118 -6.38 12.83 0.98
N ILE A 119 -5.85 12.27 -0.12
CA ILE A 119 -4.44 11.84 -0.20
C ILE A 119 -3.51 13.02 0.10
N TYR A 120 -3.65 14.14 -0.61
CA TYR A 120 -2.74 15.27 -0.41
C TYR A 120 -2.93 15.97 0.94
N GLN A 121 -4.14 15.98 1.48
CA GLN A 121 -4.39 16.44 2.85
C GLN A 121 -3.64 15.56 3.87
N THR A 122 -3.60 14.24 3.65
CA THR A 122 -2.83 13.31 4.49
C THR A 122 -1.32 13.52 4.34
N ILE A 123 -0.84 13.74 3.11
CA ILE A 123 0.58 14.06 2.87
C ILE A 123 0.96 15.35 3.60
N TYR A 124 0.10 16.38 3.55
CA TYR A 124 0.28 17.63 4.28
C TYR A 124 0.42 17.38 5.78
N GLU A 125 -0.46 16.56 6.36
CA GLU A 125 -0.44 16.21 7.79
C GLU A 125 0.81 15.39 8.17
N MET A 126 1.37 14.65 7.21
CA MET A 126 2.56 13.81 7.37
C MET A 126 3.86 14.47 6.89
N LYS A 127 3.85 15.76 6.55
CA LYS A 127 4.97 16.45 5.87
C LYS A 127 6.32 16.27 6.57
N ASP A 128 6.33 16.20 7.91
CA ASP A 128 7.56 16.12 8.71
C ASP A 128 8.09 14.67 8.85
N SER A 129 7.33 13.70 8.34
CA SER A 129 7.62 12.26 8.43
C SER A 129 7.91 11.59 7.09
N LEU A 130 7.62 12.26 5.97
CA LEU A 130 7.83 11.74 4.62
C LEU A 130 9.13 12.29 4.06
N THR A 131 9.95 11.42 3.47
CA THR A 131 11.16 11.84 2.74
C THR A 131 10.81 12.34 1.34
N ASP A 132 11.71 13.10 0.72
CA ASP A 132 11.53 13.58 -0.66
C ASP A 132 11.33 12.43 -1.66
N ASP A 133 12.04 11.31 -1.49
CA ASP A 133 11.86 10.12 -2.31
C ASP A 133 10.47 9.51 -2.14
N GLN A 134 9.96 9.45 -0.90
CA GLN A 134 8.62 8.96 -0.63
C GLN A 134 7.57 9.88 -1.24
N LEU A 135 7.75 11.20 -1.16
CA LEU A 135 6.88 12.19 -1.80
C LEU A 135 6.86 12.01 -3.32
N LEU A 136 8.04 11.85 -3.95
CA LEU A 136 8.15 11.61 -5.39
C LEU A 136 7.42 10.33 -5.82
N LEU A 137 7.60 9.23 -5.08
CA LEU A 137 6.91 7.96 -5.36
C LEU A 137 5.38 8.12 -5.26
N VAL A 138 4.91 8.86 -4.25
CA VAL A 138 3.49 9.17 -4.09
C VAL A 138 2.98 10.01 -5.26
N GLU A 139 3.73 11.03 -5.69
CA GLU A 139 3.34 11.85 -6.83
C GLU A 139 3.22 11.02 -8.10
N GLN A 140 4.21 10.18 -8.41
CA GLN A 140 4.19 9.29 -9.57
C GLN A 140 3.00 8.33 -9.53
N PHE A 141 2.69 7.77 -8.35
CA PHE A 141 1.55 6.87 -8.17
C PHE A 141 0.23 7.59 -8.45
N VAL A 142 0.03 8.78 -7.87
CA VAL A 142 -1.19 9.55 -8.10
C VAL A 142 -1.28 10.00 -9.56
N ASP A 143 -0.18 10.42 -10.18
CA ASP A 143 -0.16 10.85 -11.58
C ASP A 143 -0.57 9.73 -12.54
N TYR A 144 -0.15 8.50 -12.25
CA TYR A 144 -0.46 7.31 -13.04
C TYR A 144 -1.92 6.87 -12.87
N TYR A 145 -2.45 6.85 -11.65
CA TYR A 145 -3.78 6.30 -11.35
C TYR A 145 -4.91 7.34 -11.28
N ARG A 146 -4.59 8.63 -11.33
CA ARG A 146 -5.63 9.66 -11.34
C ARG A 146 -6.56 9.46 -12.53
N LYS A 147 -7.85 9.36 -12.24
CA LYS A 147 -8.92 9.34 -13.24
C LYS A 147 -9.52 10.75 -13.41
N ILE A 148 -8.69 11.79 -13.29
CA ILE A 148 -9.10 13.21 -13.41
C ILE A 148 -8.20 13.97 -14.42
N PRO A 149 -8.71 15.06 -15.04
CA PRO A 149 -7.91 15.88 -15.94
C PRO A 149 -6.76 16.61 -15.24
N GLN A 150 -5.66 16.84 -15.97
CA GLN A 150 -4.46 17.55 -15.50
C GLN A 150 -4.78 18.94 -14.93
N GLN A 151 -5.74 19.66 -15.52
CA GLN A 151 -6.16 20.98 -15.03
C GLN A 151 -6.78 20.90 -13.63
N THR A 152 -7.64 19.92 -13.38
CA THR A 152 -8.26 19.68 -12.07
C THR A 152 -7.19 19.28 -11.06
N PHE A 153 -6.29 18.38 -11.43
CA PHE A 153 -5.18 17.95 -10.59
C PHE A 153 -4.27 19.12 -10.16
N SER A 154 -3.92 19.99 -11.11
CA SER A 154 -3.09 21.17 -10.85
C SER A 154 -3.76 22.16 -9.88
N LYS A 155 -5.09 22.31 -9.97
CA LYS A 155 -5.87 23.13 -9.02
C LYS A 155 -5.84 22.56 -7.61
N ILE A 156 -5.95 21.24 -7.47
CA ILE A 156 -5.86 20.55 -6.18
C ILE A 156 -4.48 20.80 -5.55
N LYS A 157 -3.39 20.52 -6.29
CA LYS A 157 -2.02 20.76 -5.82
C LYS A 157 -1.79 22.22 -5.38
N ARG A 158 -2.21 23.19 -6.19
CA ARG A 158 -2.05 24.63 -5.85
C ARG A 158 -2.76 25.00 -4.55
N ARG A 159 -3.98 24.52 -4.32
CA ARG A 159 -4.73 24.82 -3.09
C ARG A 159 -4.01 24.32 -1.83
N LEU A 160 -3.35 23.17 -1.89
CA LEU A 160 -2.57 22.63 -0.78
C LEU A 160 -1.28 23.42 -0.53
N ILE A 161 -0.57 23.80 -1.59
CA ILE A 161 0.62 24.68 -1.50
C ILE A 161 0.24 26.04 -0.90
N CYS A 162 -0.88 26.64 -1.32
CA CYS A 162 -1.34 27.90 -0.73
C CYS A 162 -1.74 27.75 0.75
N ARG A 163 -2.32 26.61 1.16
CA ARG A 163 -2.63 26.33 2.57
C ARG A 163 -1.37 26.14 3.43
N LEU A 164 -0.31 25.51 2.88
CA LEU A 164 1.01 25.40 3.54
C LEU A 164 1.60 26.78 3.84
N LEU A 165 1.57 27.68 2.85
CA LEU A 165 2.14 29.03 2.98
C LEU A 165 1.34 29.91 3.95
N GLN A 166 0.00 29.82 3.95
CA GLN A 166 -0.83 30.59 4.89
C GLN A 166 -0.62 30.18 6.35
N LEU A 167 -0.45 28.90 6.64
CA LEU A 167 -0.23 28.41 8.00
C LEU A 167 1.20 28.68 8.50
N GLN A 168 2.19 28.73 7.61
CA GLN A 168 3.54 29.21 7.96
C GLN A 168 3.54 30.70 8.33
N LEU A 169 2.79 31.54 7.60
CA LEU A 169 2.64 32.96 7.93
C LEU A 169 1.92 33.19 9.27
N LEU A 170 0.91 32.37 9.60
CA LEU A 170 0.19 32.43 10.89
C LEU A 170 1.03 31.96 12.08
N ASN A 171 2.04 31.13 11.88
CA ASN A 171 2.97 30.70 12.95
C ASN A 171 4.17 31.66 13.12
N ILE A 172 4.26 32.72 12.32
CA ILE A 172 5.31 33.75 12.37
C ILE A 172 4.78 35.05 13.02
N ILE A 173 3.46 35.18 13.23
CA ILE A 173 2.80 36.31 13.92
C ILE A 173 2.37 35.84 15.31
#